data_AF-A0A6J2JWU3-F1
#
_entry.id   AF-A0A6J2JWU3-F1
#
_cell.length_a   1.000
_cell.length_b   1.000
_cell.length_c   1.000
_cell.angle_alpha   90.00
_cell.angle_beta   90.00
_cell.angle_gamma   90.00
#
_symmetry.space_group_name_H-M   'P 1'
#
loop_
_entity.id
_entity.type
_entity.pdbx_description
1 polymer ?
#
loop_
_entity_poly.entity_id
_entity_poly.type
_entity_poly.pdbx_seq_one_letter_code
_entity_poly.pdbx_strand_id
1 'polypeptide(L)'
;MMYARNYEGNILVFTNWNRNKLYCWNMDTPYEEENVDLLSTLDETQYKFSALEASGNGFFGLMQRTLNSTSSKFNESKYNIWFFSINFSEMLEGSKCTKSNQCTDYLTRRSASQTLLFLGRIVPKYVSDNVIRNIENMWNVTGIMN
;
A
#
# COMPACT_ATOMS: atom_id res chain seq x y z
N MET A 1 7.40 21.29 1.24
CA MET A 1 6.66 21.05 2.50
C MET A 1 6.13 19.63 2.43
N MET A 2 6.77 18.69 3.13
CA MET A 2 6.62 17.25 2.86
C MET A 2 5.56 16.64 3.77
N TYR A 3 4.37 16.42 3.24
CA TYR A 3 3.55 15.30 3.70
C TYR A 3 4.35 14.01 3.45
N ALA A 4 4.35 13.10 4.42
CA ALA A 4 5.01 11.81 4.23
C ALA A 4 4.12 10.96 3.31
N ARG A 5 4.73 10.30 2.32
CA ARG A 5 4.02 9.41 1.40
C ARG A 5 4.90 8.23 1.03
N ASN A 6 4.25 7.11 0.79
CA ASN A 6 4.87 5.89 0.27
C ASN A 6 3.84 5.13 -0.57
N TYR A 7 4.25 4.16 -1.37
CA TYR A 7 3.35 3.35 -2.18
C TYR A 7 3.83 1.91 -2.24
N GLU A 8 2.87 0.99 -2.28
CA GLU A 8 3.11 -0.43 -2.50
C GLU A 8 2.10 -0.90 -3.55
N GLY A 9 2.60 -1.39 -4.68
CA GLY A 9 1.78 -1.59 -5.87
C GLY A 9 1.04 -0.31 -6.27
N ASN A 10 -0.28 -0.40 -6.36
CA ASN A 10 -1.15 0.71 -6.75
C ASN A 10 -1.74 1.48 -5.57
N ILE A 11 -1.38 1.13 -4.34
CA ILE A 11 -1.90 1.80 -3.14
C ILE A 11 -0.91 2.87 -2.70
N LEU A 12 -1.31 4.14 -2.79
CA LEU A 12 -0.61 5.26 -2.20
C LEU A 12 -1.06 5.42 -0.75
N VAL A 13 -0.09 5.50 0.17
CA VAL A 13 -0.32 5.86 1.57
C VAL A 13 0.30 7.22 1.81
N PHE A 14 -0.44 8.14 2.42
CA PHE A 14 0.04 9.51 2.60
C PHE A 14 -0.55 10.18 3.82
N THR A 15 0.12 11.21 4.32
CA THR A 15 -0.36 11.99 5.47
C THR A 15 -1.03 13.29 5.04
N ASN A 16 -1.89 13.84 5.90
CA ASN A 16 -2.25 15.26 5.78
C ASN A 16 -1.05 16.18 6.08
N TRP A 17 -1.27 17.49 5.90
CA TRP A 17 -0.30 18.53 6.19
C TRP A 17 0.24 18.52 7.62
N ASN A 18 -0.64 18.31 8.61
CA ASN A 18 -0.26 18.26 10.02
C ASN A 18 0.49 16.97 10.38
N ARG A 19 0.53 15.99 9.47
CA ARG A 19 1.17 14.68 9.63
C ARG A 19 0.63 13.91 10.83
N ASN A 20 -0.64 14.09 11.16
CA ASN A 20 -1.33 13.37 12.25
C ASN A 20 -2.41 12.43 11.74
N LYS A 21 -2.77 12.50 10.46
CA LYS A 21 -3.73 11.58 9.83
C LYS A 21 -3.04 10.83 8.71
N LEU A 22 -3.27 9.53 8.65
CA LEU A 22 -2.75 8.62 7.63
C LEU A 22 -3.90 8.20 6.72
N TYR A 23 -3.74 8.43 5.44
CA TYR A 23 -4.72 8.12 4.40
C TYR A 23 -4.16 7.08 3.45
N CYS A 24 -5.06 6.39 2.75
CA CYS A 24 -4.71 5.63 1.57
C CYS A 24 -5.56 6.06 0.38
N TRP A 25 -5.06 5.75 -0.80
CA TRP A 25 -5.77 5.89 -2.06
C TRP A 25 -5.29 4.79 -3.01
N ASN A 26 -6.24 4.11 -3.67
CA ASN A 26 -5.91 3.25 -4.79
C ASN A 26 -5.70 4.12 -6.05
N MET A 27 -4.47 4.25 -6.52
CA MET A 27 -4.09 5.04 -7.68
C MET A 27 -4.71 4.54 -9.00
N ASP A 28 -5.35 3.36 -8.97
CA ASP A 28 -6.14 2.84 -10.08
C ASP A 28 -7.54 3.47 -10.20
N THR A 29 -7.96 4.29 -9.23
CA THR A 29 -9.23 5.04 -9.28
C THR A 29 -8.97 6.53 -9.48
N PRO A 30 -9.95 7.33 -9.95
CA PRO A 30 -9.84 8.79 -9.93
C PRO A 30 -9.53 9.32 -8.52
N TYR A 31 -8.68 10.35 -8.45
CA TYR A 31 -8.37 11.03 -7.20
C TYR A 31 -9.55 11.89 -6.76
N GLU A 32 -10.46 11.28 -6.02
CA GLU A 32 -11.68 11.89 -5.50
C GLU A 32 -11.87 11.49 -4.03
N GLU A 33 -12.52 12.35 -3.24
CA GLU A 33 -12.69 12.14 -1.80
C GLU A 33 -13.38 10.80 -1.47
N GLU A 34 -14.28 10.35 -2.35
CA GLU A 34 -14.96 9.07 -2.21
C GLU A 34 -14.04 7.85 -2.33
N ASN A 35 -12.89 7.98 -3.01
CA ASN A 35 -11.90 6.92 -3.25
C ASN A 35 -10.68 6.98 -2.32
N VAL A 36 -10.61 8.01 -1.48
CA VAL A 36 -9.61 8.15 -0.41
C VAL A 36 -10.21 7.62 0.89
N ASP A 37 -9.39 6.97 1.70
CA ASP A 37 -9.81 6.49 3.02
C ASP A 37 -8.84 6.89 4.13
N LEU A 38 -9.35 7.02 5.34
CA LEU A 38 -8.57 7.34 6.55
C LEU A 38 -8.21 6.05 7.27
N LEU A 39 -6.92 5.74 7.36
CA LEU A 39 -6.42 4.53 8.01
C LEU A 39 -6.15 4.72 9.50
N SER A 40 -5.61 5.89 9.88
CA SER A 40 -5.22 6.12 11.28
C SER A 40 -5.15 7.60 11.63
N THR A 41 -5.34 7.90 12.91
CA THR A 41 -5.20 9.25 13.48
C THR A 41 -4.30 9.19 14.71
N LEU A 42 -3.35 10.12 14.79
CA LEU A 42 -2.51 10.38 15.95
C LEU A 42 -3.02 11.61 16.71
N ASP A 43 -2.77 11.63 18.02
CA ASP A 43 -2.86 12.87 18.79
C ASP A 43 -1.74 13.83 18.34
N GLU A 44 -2.13 14.87 17.59
CA GLU A 44 -1.19 15.85 17.04
C GLU A 44 -0.45 16.66 18.09
N THR A 45 -0.96 16.71 19.33
CA THR A 45 -0.28 17.37 20.44
C THR A 45 0.90 16.55 20.95
N GLN A 46 0.91 15.25 20.67
CA GLN A 46 1.96 14.34 21.12
C GLN A 46 2.88 13.90 20.01
N TYR A 47 2.35 13.45 18.87
CA TYR A 47 3.14 12.84 17.82
C TYR A 47 2.69 13.22 16.40
N LYS A 48 3.63 13.10 15.47
CA LYS A 48 3.44 13.28 14.02
C LYS A 48 4.18 12.20 13.27
N PHE A 49 3.62 11.73 12.17
CA PHE A 49 4.33 10.91 11.19
C PHE A 49 5.49 11.71 10.58
N SER A 50 6.65 11.08 10.49
CA SER A 50 7.89 11.66 9.96
C SER A 50 8.31 11.00 8.66
N ALA A 51 8.22 9.67 8.60
CA ALA A 51 8.55 8.88 7.43
C ALA A 51 7.64 7.65 7.40
N LEU A 52 7.35 7.16 6.19
CA LEU A 52 6.52 5.99 5.93
C LEU A 52 7.24 5.11 4.90
N GLU A 53 7.15 3.81 5.08
CA GLU A 53 7.69 2.80 4.18
C GLU A 53 6.69 1.65 4.08
N ALA A 54 6.20 1.38 2.87
CA ALA A 54 5.43 0.19 2.56
C ALA A 54 6.33 -0.70 1.70
N SER A 55 6.46 -1.97 2.09
CA SER A 55 7.26 -2.94 1.34
C SER A 55 6.69 -4.35 1.53
N GLY A 56 6.17 -4.92 0.44
CA GLY A 56 5.46 -6.20 0.48
C GLY A 56 4.32 -6.17 1.50
N ASN A 57 4.33 -7.10 2.45
CA ASN A 57 3.31 -7.17 3.51
C ASN A 57 3.62 -6.28 4.72
N GLY A 58 4.74 -5.56 4.74
CA GLY A 58 5.13 -4.71 5.86
C GLY A 58 4.80 -3.25 5.61
N PHE A 59 4.16 -2.61 6.58
CA PHE A 59 4.11 -1.16 6.68
C PHE A 59 4.89 -0.69 7.90
N PHE A 60 5.79 0.25 7.68
CA PHE A 60 6.68 0.80 8.68
C PHE A 60 6.50 2.31 8.73
N GLY A 61 6.53 2.86 9.93
CA GLY A 61 6.47 4.30 10.09
C GLY A 61 7.34 4.80 11.22
N LEU A 62 7.92 5.97 10.97
CA LEU A 62 8.63 6.75 11.95
C LEU A 62 7.71 7.85 12.44
N MET A 63 7.45 7.91 13.73
CA MET A 63 6.77 9.01 14.40
C MET A 63 7.79 9.88 15.13
N GLN A 64 7.59 11.18 15.13
CA GLN A 64 8.32 12.13 15.97
C GLN A 64 7.38 12.78 16.96
N ARG A 65 7.91 13.12 18.14
CA ARG A 65 7.19 13.95 19.11
C ARG A 65 6.89 15.32 18.52
N THR A 66 5.68 15.82 18.74
CA THR A 66 5.33 17.19 18.39
C THR A 66 6.11 18.18 19.26
N LEU A 67 6.79 19.11 18.59
CA LEU A 67 7.43 20.26 19.23
C LEU A 67 6.44 21.43 19.25
N ASN A 68 6.26 22.04 20.41
CA ASN A 68 5.62 23.35 20.56
C ASN A 68 6.68 24.44 20.74
N SER A 69 6.26 25.72 20.77
CA SER A 69 7.17 26.88 20.81
C SER A 69 8.12 26.89 22.01
N THR A 70 7.79 26.19 23.08
CA THR A 70 8.57 26.12 24.33
C THR A 70 9.25 24.76 24.53
N SER A 71 9.02 23.77 23.66
CA SER A 71 9.62 22.45 23.77
C SER A 71 11.12 22.48 23.45
N SER A 72 11.92 21.84 24.30
CA SER A 72 13.24 21.39 23.87
C SER A 72 13.11 20.44 22.67
N LYS A 73 14.07 20.47 21.74
CA LYS A 73 14.09 19.54 20.59
C LYS A 73 14.19 18.09 21.05
N PHE A 74 14.98 17.84 22.09
CA PHE A 74 15.14 16.54 22.72
C PHE A 74 14.69 16.61 24.17
N ASN A 75 13.84 15.66 24.58
CA ASN A 75 13.38 15.50 25.95
C ASN A 75 13.76 14.10 26.43
N GLU A 76 14.68 13.99 27.38
CA GLU A 76 15.19 12.71 27.89
C GLU A 76 14.15 11.92 28.69
N SER A 77 13.10 12.57 29.17
CA SER A 77 11.99 11.92 29.89
C SER A 77 10.89 11.36 28.99
N LYS A 78 10.98 11.56 27.66
CA LYS A 78 9.96 11.14 26.69
C LYS A 78 10.60 10.47 25.46
N TYR A 79 9.84 9.61 24.81
CA TYR A 79 10.21 9.11 23.49
C TYR A 79 10.10 10.25 22.47
N ASN A 80 11.25 10.70 21.95
CA ASN A 80 11.30 11.77 20.95
C ASN A 80 10.98 11.24 19.55
N ILE A 81 11.33 9.98 19.30
CA ILE A 81 11.12 9.28 18.04
C ILE A 81 10.60 7.88 18.38
N TRP A 82 9.61 7.41 17.64
CA TRP A 82 9.04 6.08 17.80
C TRP A 82 8.91 5.41 16.45
N PHE A 83 9.24 4.12 16.38
CA PHE A 83 9.10 3.30 15.17
C PHE A 83 7.97 2.31 15.40
N PHE A 84 7.11 2.16 14.41
CA PHE A 84 6.04 1.16 14.42
C PHE A 84 6.07 0.34 13.14
N SER A 85 5.55 -0.88 13.25
CA SER A 85 5.33 -1.79 12.13
C SER A 85 3.96 -2.44 12.26
N ILE A 86 3.27 -2.61 11.14
CA ILE A 86 1.99 -3.30 11.03
C ILE A 86 1.96 -4.07 9.71
N ASN A 87 1.19 -5.16 9.66
CA ASN A 87 0.91 -5.83 8.40
C ASN A 87 0.11 -4.89 7.48
N PHE A 88 0.59 -4.71 6.26
CA PHE A 88 0.00 -3.75 5.32
C PHE A 88 -1.40 -4.16 4.88
N SER A 89 -1.64 -5.45 4.67
CA SER A 89 -2.98 -5.98 4.34
C SER A 89 -3.97 -5.80 5.48
N GLU A 90 -3.54 -6.06 6.74
CA GLU A 90 -4.37 -5.81 7.93
C GLU A 90 -4.70 -4.32 8.09
N MET A 91 -3.73 -3.44 7.83
CA MET A 91 -3.95 -1.99 7.90
C MET A 91 -4.98 -1.50 6.87
N LEU A 92 -5.06 -2.15 5.71
CA LEU A 92 -5.97 -1.80 4.63
C LEU A 92 -7.32 -2.53 4.72
N GLU A 93 -7.50 -3.44 5.68
CA GLU A 93 -8.72 -4.24 5.82
C GLU A 93 -9.95 -3.34 6.04
N GLY A 94 -11.01 -3.59 5.26
CA GLY A 94 -12.23 -2.77 5.31
C GLY A 94 -12.09 -1.38 4.68
N SER A 95 -10.90 -0.98 4.23
CA SER A 95 -10.70 0.31 3.56
C SER A 95 -11.18 0.28 2.10
N LYS A 96 -11.49 1.45 1.55
CA LYS A 96 -11.82 1.59 0.12
C LYS A 96 -10.62 1.36 -0.80
N CYS A 97 -9.41 1.38 -0.26
CA CYS A 97 -8.15 1.31 -1.00
C CYS A 97 -7.81 -0.10 -1.49
N THR A 98 -8.51 -1.12 -1.00
CA THR A 98 -8.38 -2.51 -1.45
C THR A 98 -9.32 -2.85 -2.60
N LYS A 99 -10.22 -1.93 -3.01
CA LYS A 99 -11.10 -2.16 -4.16
C LYS A 99 -10.24 -2.34 -5.42
N SER A 100 -10.22 -3.55 -5.96
CA SER A 100 -9.64 -3.79 -7.29
C SER A 100 -10.47 -3.09 -8.36
N ASN A 101 -9.83 -2.77 -9.48
CA ASN A 101 -10.55 -2.48 -10.71
C ASN A 101 -10.20 -3.53 -11.77
N GLN A 102 -10.94 -3.53 -12.89
CA GLN A 102 -10.74 -4.51 -13.98
C GLN A 102 -9.29 -4.53 -14.51
N CYS A 103 -8.56 -3.42 -14.44
CA CYS A 103 -7.16 -3.34 -14.88
C CYS A 103 -6.20 -3.98 -13.86
N THR A 104 -6.41 -3.74 -12.56
CA THR A 104 -5.64 -4.39 -11.48
C THR A 104 -5.87 -5.90 -11.51
N ASP A 105 -7.11 -6.33 -11.68
CA ASP A 105 -7.48 -7.74 -11.79
C ASP A 105 -6.85 -8.37 -13.04
N TYR A 106 -6.87 -7.66 -14.17
CA TYR A 106 -6.20 -8.10 -15.40
C TYR A 106 -4.70 -8.26 -15.21
N LEU A 107 -4.00 -7.27 -14.63
CA LEU A 107 -2.56 -7.33 -14.40
C LEU A 107 -2.18 -8.41 -13.40
N THR A 108 -2.97 -8.57 -12.33
CA THR A 108 -2.77 -9.60 -11.31
C THR A 108 -2.97 -11.00 -11.90
N ARG A 109 -4.04 -11.21 -12.67
CA ARG A 109 -4.30 -12.45 -13.40
C ARG A 109 -3.20 -12.77 -14.40
N ARG A 110 -2.74 -11.76 -15.13
CA ARG A 110 -1.67 -11.90 -16.12
C ARG A 110 -0.33 -12.23 -15.47
N SER A 111 -0.01 -11.60 -14.33
CA SER A 111 1.17 -11.91 -13.51
C SER A 111 1.13 -13.34 -12.98
N ALA A 112 0.01 -13.78 -12.38
CA ALA A 112 -0.16 -15.14 -11.88
C ALA A 112 -0.04 -16.19 -13.00
N SER A 113 -0.63 -15.91 -14.17
CA SER A 113 -0.51 -16.76 -15.36
C SER A 113 0.94 -16.89 -15.85
N GLN A 114 1.70 -15.80 -15.80
CA GLN A 114 3.13 -15.81 -16.14
C GLN A 114 3.95 -16.58 -15.11
N THR A 115 3.74 -16.37 -13.80
CA THR A 115 4.44 -17.11 -12.75
C THR A 115 4.25 -18.62 -12.86
N LEU A 116 3.05 -19.07 -13.20
CA LEU A 116 2.76 -20.49 -13.40
C LEU A 116 3.54 -21.08 -14.59
N LEU A 117 3.63 -20.34 -15.70
CA LEU A 117 4.46 -20.72 -16.84
C LEU A 117 5.93 -20.92 -16.44
N PHE A 118 6.45 -20.01 -15.61
CA PHE A 118 7.82 -20.11 -15.09
C PHE A 118 8.00 -21.31 -14.14
N LEU A 119 7.01 -21.61 -13.29
CA LEU A 119 7.03 -22.79 -12.41
C LEU A 119 6.97 -24.12 -13.18
N GLY A 120 6.28 -24.13 -14.33
CA GLY A 120 6.19 -25.29 -15.23
C GLY A 120 7.45 -25.62 -16.03
N ARG A 121 8.60 -24.94 -15.78
CA ARG A 121 9.87 -25.08 -16.53
C ARG A 121 9.77 -24.85 -18.05
N ILE A 122 8.71 -24.23 -18.53
CA ILE A 122 8.69 -23.67 -19.88
C ILE A 122 9.17 -22.24 -19.71
N VAL A 123 10.47 -22.02 -19.92
CA VAL A 123 11.08 -20.69 -19.84
C VAL A 123 11.24 -20.16 -21.26
N PRO A 124 10.17 -19.75 -21.98
CA PRO A 124 10.38 -19.01 -23.19
C PRO A 124 10.88 -17.63 -22.74
N LYS A 125 12.01 -17.21 -23.30
CA LYS A 125 12.59 -15.88 -23.08
C LYS A 125 11.60 -14.74 -23.41
N TYR A 126 10.53 -15.07 -24.15
CA TYR A 126 9.37 -14.24 -24.44
C TYR A 126 8.10 -15.11 -24.45
N VAL A 127 7.19 -14.91 -23.50
CA VAL A 127 5.84 -15.48 -23.55
C VAL A 127 4.97 -14.54 -24.37
N SER A 128 4.41 -15.00 -25.50
CA SER A 128 3.48 -14.19 -26.29
C SER A 128 2.09 -14.14 -25.66
N ASP A 129 1.35 -13.05 -25.91
CA ASP A 129 -0.02 -12.84 -25.43
C ASP A 129 -0.97 -13.99 -25.74
N ASN A 130 -0.72 -14.72 -26.84
CA ASN A 130 -1.53 -15.85 -27.26
C ASN A 130 -1.36 -17.06 -26.33
N VAL A 131 -0.14 -17.29 -25.82
CA VAL A 131 0.14 -18.38 -24.87
C VAL A 131 -0.49 -18.08 -23.52
N ILE A 132 -0.39 -16.83 -23.06
CA ILE A 132 -1.04 -16.38 -21.80
C ILE A 132 -2.55 -16.55 -21.90
N ARG A 133 -3.18 -16.09 -22.99
CA ARG A 133 -4.62 -16.22 -23.22
C ARG A 133 -5.11 -17.66 -23.22
N ASN A 134 -4.35 -18.60 -23.78
CA ASN A 134 -4.72 -20.02 -23.75
C ASN A 134 -4.76 -20.59 -22.33
N ILE A 135 -3.85 -20.15 -21.45
CA ILE A 135 -3.86 -20.57 -20.04
C ILE A 135 -5.04 -19.95 -19.31
N GLU A 136 -5.28 -18.66 -19.48
CA GLU A 136 -6.45 -17.99 -18.92
C GLU A 136 -7.77 -18.67 -19.36
N ASN A 137 -7.86 -19.08 -20.62
CA ASN A 137 -9.03 -19.81 -21.14
C ASN A 137 -9.18 -21.21 -20.53
N MET A 138 -8.09 -21.95 -20.34
CA MET A 138 -8.14 -23.25 -19.64
C MET A 138 -8.66 -23.08 -18.20
N TRP A 139 -8.29 -21.98 -17.53
CA TRP A 139 -8.68 -21.71 -16.15
C TRP A 139 -10.16 -21.33 -16.01
N ASN A 140 -10.69 -20.58 -16.97
CA ASN A 140 -12.13 -20.30 -17.05
C ASN A 140 -12.96 -21.57 -17.29
N VAL A 141 -12.41 -22.58 -17.98
CA VAL A 141 -13.08 -23.86 -18.23
C VAL A 141 -13.02 -24.78 -17.01
N THR A 142 -11.96 -24.72 -16.20
CA THR A 142 -11.80 -25.56 -15.00
C THR A 142 -12.42 -24.97 -13.73
N GLY A 143 -12.94 -23.73 -13.78
CA GLY A 143 -13.60 -23.08 -12.64
C GLY A 143 -12.66 -22.67 -11.51
N ILE A 144 -11.36 -22.51 -11.80
CA ILE A 144 -10.33 -22.20 -10.80
C ILE A 144 -10.27 -20.68 -10.50
N MET A 145 -10.83 -19.84 -11.35
CA MET A 145 -11.06 -18.41 -11.08
C MET A 145 -12.55 -18.15 -10.85
N ASN A 146 -12.99 -18.29 -9.61
CA ASN A 146 -14.17 -17.62 -9.07
C ASN A 146 -13.74 -16.88 -7.80
#